data_AF-A0A1H1NSI4-F1
#
_entry.id   AF-A0A1H1NSI4-F1
#
_cell.length_a   1.000
_cell.length_b   1.000
_cell.length_c   1.000
_cell.angle_alpha   90.00
_cell.angle_beta   90.00
_cell.angle_gamma   90.00
#
_symmetry.space_group_name_H-M   'P 1'
#
loop_
_entity.id
_entity.type
_entity.pdbx_description
1 polymer ?
#
loop_
_entity_poly.entity_id
_entity_poly.type
_entity_poly.pdbx_seq_one_letter_code
_entity_poly.pdbx_strand_id
1 'polypeptide(L)'
;MSQELTTEQIQQSLQGISVPAQPQIMVDLQMEQYMPDPDLEVIAKLISQDPGLSGALLKIVNSPYYGLSNKITSIQRAVNLLGSRSIINLINAQSIKGEMNDDTIVTLNRFWDTAQDVAMTCLTLAKRIGTQAGDEAYALGLFHDCGVPLMLQRFPDYMTVLEEAYASASPECRVVDTENRVFNTNHAVVGYYTAKSWRLPEHVSAAIANHHNALAIFSDESSKNSQLKNLLAILKMAENICASYRVLGNQTEDFEWNAVGPLVLDYVGLSDYDFETLKQTIRDLGAH
;
A
#
# COMPACT_ATOMS: atom_id res chain seq x y z
N MET A 1 -6.86 -3.91 31.15
CA MET A 1 -5.45 -3.85 30.71
C MET A 1 -5.26 -4.98 29.72
N SER A 2 -5.04 -4.67 28.45
CA SER A 2 -4.62 -5.67 27.46
C SER A 2 -3.32 -6.29 27.96
N GLN A 3 -3.26 -7.62 28.09
CA GLN A 3 -1.99 -8.29 28.34
C GLN A 3 -1.05 -8.01 27.16
N GLU A 4 0.23 -7.83 27.44
CA GLU A 4 1.26 -7.67 26.40
C GLU A 4 1.54 -9.03 25.76
N LEU A 5 1.73 -9.05 24.43
CA LEU A 5 2.08 -10.27 23.71
C LEU A 5 3.55 -10.66 23.96
N THR A 6 3.81 -11.94 24.17
CA THR A 6 5.18 -12.49 24.23
C THR A 6 5.80 -12.53 22.83
N THR A 7 7.13 -12.66 22.77
CA THR A 7 7.88 -12.79 21.52
C THR A 7 7.39 -13.98 20.69
N GLU A 8 7.12 -15.12 21.33
CA GLU A 8 6.62 -16.33 20.67
C GLU A 8 5.22 -16.10 20.08
N GLN A 9 4.35 -15.38 20.79
CA GLN A 9 3.00 -15.05 20.29
C GLN A 9 3.05 -14.10 19.09
N ILE A 10 3.99 -13.16 19.09
CA ILE A 10 4.24 -12.26 17.96
C ILE A 10 4.75 -13.06 16.75
N GLN A 11 5.75 -13.91 16.94
CA GLN A 11 6.28 -14.76 15.86
C GLN A 11 5.21 -15.67 15.27
N GLN A 12 4.39 -16.31 16.11
CA GLN A 12 3.29 -17.15 15.67
C GLN A 12 2.24 -16.35 14.87
N SER A 13 1.92 -15.14 15.33
CA SER A 13 0.98 -14.25 14.63
C SER A 13 1.51 -13.79 13.27
N LEU A 14 2.83 -13.72 13.10
CA LEU A 14 3.47 -13.27 11.87
C LEU A 14 3.67 -14.38 10.83
N GLN A 15 3.41 -15.65 11.14
CA GLN A 15 3.49 -16.76 10.18
C GLN A 15 2.58 -16.56 8.96
N GLY A 16 3.02 -17.07 7.80
CA GLY A 16 2.28 -17.00 6.53
C GLY A 16 2.87 -15.97 5.56
N ILE A 17 2.01 -15.29 4.80
CA ILE A 17 2.42 -14.31 3.79
C ILE A 17 3.14 -13.13 4.46
N SER A 18 4.30 -12.76 3.91
CA SER A 18 5.12 -11.65 4.40
C SER A 18 5.72 -10.88 3.23
N VAL A 19 5.51 -9.57 3.23
CA VAL A 19 6.24 -8.64 2.35
C VAL A 19 7.57 -8.29 3.03
N PRO A 20 8.69 -8.22 2.30
CA PRO A 20 9.97 -7.82 2.87
C PRO A 20 9.95 -6.35 3.30
N ALA A 21 10.54 -6.07 4.47
CA ALA A 21 10.75 -4.71 4.94
C ALA A 21 11.97 -4.08 4.24
N GLN A 22 11.92 -2.77 4.02
CA GLN A 22 13.03 -1.99 3.48
C GLN A 22 14.22 -2.05 4.45
N PRO A 23 15.42 -2.47 4.00
CA PRO A 23 16.58 -2.61 4.88
C PRO A 23 16.96 -1.32 5.62
N GLN A 24 16.89 -0.17 4.95
CA GLN A 24 17.25 1.11 5.57
C GLN A 24 16.30 1.48 6.72
N ILE A 25 14.98 1.32 6.53
CA ILE A 25 13.99 1.55 7.59
C ILE A 25 14.23 0.61 8.78
N MET A 26 14.61 -0.65 8.51
CA MET A 26 14.97 -1.59 9.57
C MET A 26 16.21 -1.16 10.36
N VAL A 27 17.23 -0.61 9.70
CA VAL A 27 18.41 -0.06 10.36
C VAL A 27 18.03 1.14 11.23
N ASP A 28 17.23 2.07 10.70
CA ASP A 28 16.80 3.26 11.43
C ASP A 28 15.94 2.90 12.66
N LEU A 29 15.07 1.89 12.53
CA LEU A 29 14.29 1.36 13.65
C LEU A 29 15.16 0.70 14.72
N GLN A 30 16.19 -0.03 14.32
CA GLN A 30 17.15 -0.61 15.26
C GLN A 30 17.92 0.49 16.00
N MET A 31 18.37 1.53 15.29
CA MET A 31 19.05 2.67 15.92
C MET A 31 18.15 3.37 16.95
N GLU A 32 16.90 3.67 16.60
CA GLU A 32 15.93 4.30 17.50
C GLU A 32 15.65 3.42 18.73
N GLN A 33 15.49 2.10 18.54
CA GLN A 33 15.28 1.15 19.63
C GLN A 33 16.41 1.13 20.67
N TYR A 34 17.66 1.43 20.27
CA TYR A 34 18.82 1.44 21.16
C TYR A 34 19.08 2.80 21.82
N MET A 35 18.26 3.82 21.55
CA MET A 35 18.35 5.11 22.23
C MET A 35 18.01 4.98 23.72
N PRO A 36 18.60 5.84 24.59
CA PRO A 36 18.27 5.84 26.03
C PRO A 36 16.80 6.08 26.35
N ASP A 37 16.09 6.79 25.46
CA ASP A 37 14.66 7.08 25.53
C ASP A 37 14.07 6.97 24.11
N PRO A 38 13.66 5.76 23.66
CA PRO A 38 13.13 5.56 22.32
C PRO A 38 11.80 6.28 22.11
N ASP A 39 11.70 7.05 21.02
CA ASP A 39 10.50 7.81 20.68
C ASP A 39 9.52 6.96 19.87
N LEU A 40 8.34 6.68 20.45
CA LEU A 40 7.27 5.94 19.80
C LEU A 40 6.69 6.66 18.58
N GLU A 41 6.76 8.00 18.52
CA GLU A 41 6.33 8.77 17.35
C GLU A 41 7.31 8.56 16.18
N VAL A 42 8.62 8.56 16.47
CA VAL A 42 9.65 8.25 15.46
C VAL A 42 9.49 6.83 14.95
N ILE A 43 9.31 5.85 15.85
CA ILE A 43 9.08 4.45 15.47
C ILE A 43 7.80 4.30 14.63
N ALA A 44 6.70 4.97 15.02
CA ALA A 44 5.46 4.93 14.25
C ALA A 44 5.63 5.53 12.86
N LYS A 45 6.38 6.63 12.74
CA LYS A 45 6.71 7.25 11.46
C LYS A 45 7.51 6.28 10.57
N LEU A 46 8.57 5.68 11.09
CA LEU A 46 9.38 4.71 10.36
C LEU A 46 8.57 3.48 9.91
N ILE A 47 7.74 2.90 10.80
CA ILE A 47 6.88 1.77 10.43
C ILE A 47 5.89 2.17 9.34
N SER A 48 5.31 3.37 9.41
CA SER A 48 4.29 3.84 8.45
C SER A 48 4.81 3.96 7.01
N GLN A 49 6.12 4.15 6.85
CA GLN A 49 6.77 4.27 5.54
C GLN A 49 6.96 2.92 4.84
N ASP A 50 6.97 1.81 5.60
CA ASP A 50 7.22 0.48 5.05
C ASP A 50 5.96 -0.40 4.99
N PRO A 51 5.54 -0.87 3.80
CA PRO A 51 4.39 -1.75 3.65
C PRO A 51 4.49 -3.07 4.42
N GLY A 52 5.68 -3.67 4.51
CA GLY A 52 5.90 -4.95 5.18
C GLY A 52 5.74 -4.85 6.70
N LEU A 53 6.35 -3.84 7.31
CA LEU A 53 6.27 -3.51 8.73
C LEU A 53 4.87 -3.07 9.12
N SER A 54 4.26 -2.17 8.35
CA SER A 54 2.89 -1.72 8.56
C SER A 54 1.90 -2.87 8.49
N GLY A 55 2.01 -3.73 7.47
CA GLY A 55 1.18 -4.94 7.34
C GLY A 55 1.37 -5.91 8.51
N ALA A 56 2.61 -6.12 8.95
CA ALA A 56 2.92 -6.97 10.10
C ALA A 56 2.35 -6.43 11.41
N LEU A 57 2.48 -5.12 11.65
CA LEU A 57 1.88 -4.45 12.80
C LEU A 57 0.36 -4.64 12.79
N LEU A 58 -0.30 -4.26 11.69
CA LEU A 58 -1.75 -4.37 11.56
C LEU A 58 -2.25 -5.81 11.73
N LYS A 59 -1.52 -6.81 11.21
CA LYS A 59 -1.85 -8.24 11.42
C LYS A 59 -1.97 -8.63 12.89
N ILE A 60 -1.05 -8.12 13.71
CA ILE A 60 -1.04 -8.36 15.15
C ILE A 60 -2.19 -7.62 15.81
N VAL A 61 -2.35 -6.33 15.55
CA VAL A 61 -3.33 -5.51 16.27
C VAL A 61 -4.77 -5.85 15.86
N ASN A 62 -4.99 -6.24 14.61
CA ASN A 62 -6.28 -6.72 14.11
C ASN A 62 -6.57 -8.18 14.48
N SER A 63 -5.73 -8.82 15.30
CA SER A 63 -5.97 -10.19 15.75
C SER A 63 -7.12 -10.30 16.74
N PRO A 64 -7.75 -11.50 16.85
CA PRO A 64 -8.77 -11.75 17.88
C PRO A 64 -8.30 -11.44 19.31
N TYR A 65 -6.98 -11.47 19.56
CA TYR A 65 -6.38 -11.17 20.86
C TYR A 65 -6.76 -9.78 21.40
N TYR A 66 -6.77 -8.76 20.52
CA TYR A 66 -7.12 -7.39 20.92
C TYR A 66 -8.63 -7.14 20.97
N GLY A 67 -9.46 -8.08 20.50
CA GLY A 67 -10.92 -8.00 20.63
C GLY A 67 -11.56 -6.75 20.03
N LEU A 68 -10.93 -6.13 19.02
CA LEU A 68 -11.40 -4.88 18.44
C LEU A 68 -12.75 -5.09 17.73
N SER A 69 -13.70 -4.19 18.01
CA SER A 69 -15.02 -4.18 17.35
C SER A 69 -14.91 -3.88 15.86
N ASN A 70 -13.99 -2.99 15.48
CA ASN A 70 -13.66 -2.64 14.10
C ASN A 70 -12.16 -2.84 13.86
N LYS A 71 -11.82 -3.32 12.66
CA LYS A 71 -10.42 -3.41 12.23
C LYS A 71 -9.83 -2.01 12.08
N ILE A 72 -8.57 -1.86 12.46
CA ILE A 72 -7.82 -0.61 12.33
C ILE A 72 -6.95 -0.62 11.08
N THR A 73 -6.78 0.55 10.49
CA THR A 73 -5.86 0.82 9.36
C THR A 73 -4.78 1.85 9.72
N SER A 74 -5.00 2.65 10.76
CA SER A 74 -4.06 3.66 11.24
C SER A 74 -2.84 3.03 11.92
N ILE A 75 -1.66 3.30 11.37
CA ILE A 75 -0.37 2.84 11.91
C ILE A 75 -0.08 3.48 13.27
N GLN A 76 -0.29 4.80 13.42
CA GLN A 76 -0.10 5.49 14.70
C GLN A 76 -0.98 4.89 15.80
N ARG A 77 -2.27 4.65 15.49
CA ARG A 77 -3.19 4.03 16.45
C ARG A 77 -2.77 2.60 16.79
N ALA A 78 -2.25 1.85 15.81
CA ALA A 78 -1.75 0.50 16.00
C ALA A 78 -0.52 0.47 16.92
N VAL A 79 0.44 1.38 16.73
CA VAL A 79 1.62 1.52 17.60
C VAL A 79 1.20 1.85 19.04
N ASN A 80 0.31 2.84 19.21
CA ASN A 80 -0.18 3.23 20.54
C ASN A 80 -0.94 2.10 21.25
N LEU A 81 -1.67 1.26 20.51
CA LEU A 81 -2.41 0.14 21.07
C LEU A 81 -1.50 -1.05 21.45
N LEU A 82 -0.43 -1.26 20.68
CA LEU A 82 0.49 -2.36 20.90
C LEU A 82 1.46 -2.10 22.06
N GLY A 83 1.92 -0.85 22.21
CA GLY A 83 2.86 -0.42 23.24
C GLY A 83 4.33 -0.72 22.89
N SER A 84 5.26 -0.02 23.55
CA SER A 84 6.69 0.00 23.20
C SER A 84 7.35 -1.37 23.20
N ARG A 85 7.10 -2.19 24.22
CA ARG A 85 7.72 -3.52 24.34
C ARG A 85 7.32 -4.45 23.20
N SER A 86 6.03 -4.51 22.86
CA SER A 86 5.57 -5.37 21.77
C SER A 86 6.04 -4.86 20.41
N ILE A 87 6.25 -3.54 20.26
CA ILE A 87 6.81 -2.95 19.03
C ILE A 87 8.27 -3.37 18.85
N ILE A 88 9.07 -3.32 19.91
CA ILE A 88 10.45 -3.81 19.91
C ILE A 88 10.49 -5.31 19.52
N ASN A 89 9.60 -6.11 20.09
CA ASN A 89 9.50 -7.53 19.73
C ASN A 89 9.11 -7.75 18.26
N LEU A 90 8.22 -6.91 17.71
CA LEU A 90 7.88 -6.92 16.29
C LEU A 90 9.11 -6.59 15.42
N ILE A 91 9.85 -5.53 15.74
CA ILE A 91 11.06 -5.12 15.00
C ILE A 91 12.06 -6.28 15.00
N ASN A 92 12.37 -6.84 16.17
CA ASN A 92 13.28 -7.98 16.30
C ASN A 92 12.80 -9.21 15.52
N ALA A 93 11.50 -9.50 15.51
CA ALA A 93 10.94 -10.61 14.74
C ALA A 93 11.06 -10.41 13.22
N GLN A 94 11.03 -9.17 12.75
CA GLN A 94 11.24 -8.84 11.32
C GLN A 94 12.72 -8.90 10.95
N SER A 95 13.63 -8.51 11.84
CA SER A 95 15.09 -8.60 11.61
C SER A 95 15.60 -10.04 11.42
N ILE A 96 14.86 -11.05 11.90
CA ILE A 96 15.22 -12.47 11.74
C ILE A 96 14.84 -12.99 10.34
N LYS A 97 13.95 -12.31 9.61
CA LYS A 97 13.60 -12.70 8.25
C LYS A 97 14.80 -12.40 7.36
N GLY A 98 15.30 -13.45 6.70
CA GLY A 98 16.64 -13.51 6.13
C GLY A 98 17.04 -12.37 5.20
N GLU A 99 18.34 -12.27 4.99
CA GLU A 99 18.97 -11.24 4.15
C GLU A 99 18.45 -11.30 2.71
N MET A 100 18.03 -10.14 2.19
CA MET A 100 17.80 -9.96 0.76
C MET A 100 19.13 -9.68 0.07
N ASN A 101 19.31 -10.20 -1.13
CA ASN A 101 20.47 -9.85 -1.94
C ASN A 101 20.35 -8.42 -2.50
N ASP A 102 21.49 -7.80 -2.80
CA ASP A 102 21.58 -6.41 -3.26
C ASP A 102 20.74 -6.14 -4.52
N ASP A 103 20.73 -7.07 -5.48
CA ASP A 103 19.95 -6.93 -6.73
C ASP A 103 18.43 -6.86 -6.45
N THR A 104 17.94 -7.64 -5.49
CA THR A 104 16.53 -7.61 -5.06
C THR A 104 16.21 -6.30 -4.37
N ILE A 105 17.12 -5.79 -3.52
CA ILE A 105 16.95 -4.52 -2.83
C ILE A 105 16.86 -3.37 -3.85
N VAL A 106 17.79 -3.32 -4.81
CA VAL A 106 17.77 -2.31 -5.87
C VAL A 106 16.47 -2.36 -6.67
N THR A 107 15.99 -3.56 -6.98
CA THR A 107 14.75 -3.75 -7.73
C THR A 107 13.52 -3.30 -6.93
N LEU A 108 13.47 -3.61 -5.64
CA LEU A 108 12.36 -3.27 -4.74
C LEU A 108 12.35 -1.80 -4.27
N ASN A 109 13.45 -1.05 -4.41
CA ASN A 109 13.45 0.40 -4.13
C ASN A 109 12.32 1.13 -4.88
N ARG A 110 12.09 0.79 -6.15
CA ARG A 110 10.98 1.35 -6.94
C ARG A 110 9.62 1.10 -6.30
N PHE A 111 9.43 -0.06 -5.67
CA PHE A 111 8.21 -0.41 -4.94
C PHE A 111 8.08 0.37 -3.63
N TRP A 112 9.12 0.41 -2.79
CA TRP A 112 9.05 1.11 -1.51
C TRP A 112 8.82 2.62 -1.69
N ASP A 113 9.57 3.25 -2.59
CA ASP A 113 9.45 4.69 -2.87
C ASP A 113 8.03 5.03 -3.36
N THR A 114 7.53 4.26 -4.34
CA THR A 114 6.17 4.47 -4.89
C THR A 114 5.09 4.25 -3.82
N ALA A 115 5.20 3.21 -3.00
CA ALA A 115 4.19 2.89 -1.99
C ALA A 115 4.04 4.03 -0.97
N GLN A 116 5.15 4.59 -0.50
CA GLN A 116 5.14 5.69 0.46
C GLN A 116 4.56 6.98 -0.17
N ASP A 117 5.01 7.33 -1.37
CA ASP A 117 4.54 8.54 -2.08
C ASP A 117 3.05 8.48 -2.38
N VAL A 118 2.56 7.34 -2.86
CA VAL A 118 1.14 7.10 -3.14
C VAL A 118 0.33 7.12 -1.85
N ALA A 119 0.82 6.55 -0.74
CA ALA A 119 0.14 6.59 0.56
C ALA A 119 -0.06 8.04 1.06
N MET A 120 1.00 8.86 1.04
CA MET A 120 0.95 10.25 1.45
C MET A 120 0.05 11.10 0.55
N THR A 121 0.10 10.84 -0.75
CA THR A 121 -0.77 11.50 -1.73
C THR A 121 -2.24 11.10 -1.53
N CYS A 122 -2.53 9.82 -1.28
CA CYS A 122 -3.86 9.35 -0.94
C CYS A 122 -4.42 10.04 0.30
N LEU A 123 -3.62 10.17 1.36
CA LEU A 123 -4.02 10.88 2.59
C LEU A 123 -4.31 12.37 2.34
N THR A 124 -3.50 13.02 1.50
CA THR A 124 -3.67 14.43 1.14
C THR A 124 -4.93 14.65 0.30
N LEU A 125 -5.13 13.81 -0.71
CA LEU A 125 -6.33 13.81 -1.55
C LEU A 125 -7.58 13.54 -0.72
N ALA A 126 -7.55 12.55 0.17
CA ALA A 126 -8.65 12.21 1.05
C ALA A 126 -9.15 13.42 1.86
N LYS A 127 -8.21 14.19 2.42
CA LYS A 127 -8.51 15.44 3.15
C LYS A 127 -9.11 16.51 2.24
N ARG A 128 -8.58 16.66 1.01
CA ARG A 128 -9.04 17.70 0.07
C ARG A 128 -10.41 17.44 -0.51
N ILE A 129 -10.74 16.19 -0.84
CA ILE A 129 -12.07 15.81 -1.35
C ILE A 129 -13.10 15.62 -0.22
N GLY A 130 -12.69 15.80 1.04
CA GLY A 130 -13.59 15.79 2.19
C GLY A 130 -14.05 14.39 2.64
N THR A 131 -13.33 13.31 2.30
CA THR A 131 -13.66 11.99 2.83
C THR A 131 -13.19 11.84 4.27
N GLN A 132 -13.98 11.14 5.08
CA GLN A 132 -13.60 10.80 6.47
C GLN A 132 -12.67 9.58 6.56
N ALA A 133 -12.39 8.92 5.43
CA ALA A 133 -11.62 7.67 5.36
C ALA A 133 -10.11 7.89 5.16
N GLY A 134 -9.50 8.89 5.84
CA GLY A 134 -8.10 9.25 5.64
C GLY A 134 -7.11 8.12 5.91
N ASP A 135 -7.28 7.40 7.03
CA ASP A 135 -6.42 6.26 7.39
C ASP A 135 -6.58 5.08 6.41
N GLU A 136 -7.78 4.88 5.88
CA GLU A 136 -8.05 3.82 4.90
C GLU A 136 -7.49 4.16 3.53
N ALA A 137 -7.58 5.43 3.11
CA ALA A 137 -6.96 5.93 1.89
C ALA A 137 -5.44 5.83 1.97
N TYR A 138 -4.83 6.22 3.10
CA TYR A 138 -3.40 6.05 3.33
C TYR A 138 -2.98 4.58 3.26
N ALA A 139 -3.68 3.71 4.00
CA ALA A 139 -3.39 2.27 4.00
C ALA A 139 -3.56 1.65 2.61
N LEU A 140 -4.59 2.04 1.85
CA LEU A 140 -4.75 1.60 0.47
C LEU A 140 -3.57 2.04 -0.40
N GLY A 141 -3.16 3.30 -0.32
CA GLY A 141 -2.00 3.78 -1.07
C GLY A 141 -0.71 3.04 -0.71
N LEU A 142 -0.51 2.72 0.58
CA LEU A 142 0.66 1.95 1.03
C LEU A 142 0.64 0.49 0.59
N PHE A 143 -0.55 -0.11 0.46
CA PHE A 143 -0.71 -1.56 0.29
C PHE A 143 -1.21 -2.01 -1.08
N HIS A 144 -1.65 -1.11 -1.99
CA HIS A 144 -2.25 -1.50 -3.27
C HIS A 144 -1.36 -2.46 -4.07
N ASP A 145 -0.05 -2.19 -4.09
CA ASP A 145 0.94 -3.00 -4.79
C ASP A 145 1.67 -4.01 -3.89
N CYS A 146 1.15 -4.33 -2.69
CA CYS A 146 1.84 -5.27 -1.78
C CYS A 146 1.99 -6.70 -2.34
N GLY A 147 1.37 -7.01 -3.48
CA GLY A 147 1.61 -8.23 -4.25
C GLY A 147 2.88 -8.20 -5.11
N VAL A 148 3.37 -7.02 -5.52
CA VAL A 148 4.54 -6.85 -6.41
C VAL A 148 5.79 -7.53 -5.85
N PRO A 149 6.18 -7.35 -4.56
CA PRO A 149 7.35 -8.02 -4.02
C PRO A 149 7.24 -9.54 -3.98
N LEU A 150 6.02 -10.07 -3.78
CA LEU A 150 5.77 -11.51 -3.74
C LEU A 150 5.80 -12.13 -5.14
N MET A 151 5.29 -11.41 -6.12
CA MET A 151 5.38 -11.78 -7.53
C MET A 151 6.85 -11.79 -7.98
N LEU A 152 7.63 -10.76 -7.60
CA LEU A 152 9.06 -10.67 -7.89
C LEU A 152 9.85 -11.85 -7.29
N GLN A 153 9.59 -12.19 -6.03
CA GLN A 153 10.24 -13.33 -5.38
C GLN A 153 9.90 -14.67 -6.05
N ARG A 154 8.71 -14.78 -6.65
CA ARG A 154 8.22 -16.02 -7.26
C ARG A 154 8.64 -16.19 -8.71
N PHE A 155 8.71 -15.10 -9.47
CA PHE A 155 8.90 -15.11 -10.92
C PHE A 155 10.11 -14.25 -11.31
N PRO A 156 11.21 -14.85 -11.79
CA PRO A 156 12.44 -14.11 -12.11
C PRO A 156 12.26 -12.94 -13.10
N ASP A 157 11.41 -13.11 -14.12
CA ASP A 157 11.18 -12.10 -15.18
C ASP A 157 10.03 -11.13 -14.84
N TYR A 158 9.60 -11.09 -13.57
CA TYR A 158 8.39 -10.37 -13.18
C TYR A 158 8.42 -8.88 -13.54
N MET A 159 9.53 -8.17 -13.28
CA MET A 159 9.59 -6.74 -13.56
C MET A 159 9.46 -6.43 -15.05
N THR A 160 10.04 -7.26 -15.93
CA THR A 160 9.88 -7.09 -17.37
C THR A 160 8.43 -7.25 -17.80
N VAL A 161 7.73 -8.23 -17.22
CA VAL A 161 6.30 -8.44 -17.48
C VAL A 161 5.45 -7.29 -16.92
N LEU A 162 5.81 -6.73 -15.76
CA LEU A 162 5.13 -5.57 -15.19
C LEU A 162 5.31 -4.33 -16.08
N GLU A 163 6.52 -4.10 -16.61
CA GLU A 163 6.77 -3.01 -17.57
C GLU A 163 5.96 -3.22 -18.88
N GLU A 164 5.89 -4.45 -19.41
CA GLU A 164 5.03 -4.79 -20.56
C GLU A 164 3.54 -4.59 -20.24
N ALA A 165 3.12 -4.92 -19.01
CA ALA A 165 1.75 -4.76 -18.54
C ALA A 165 1.30 -3.30 -18.56
N TYR A 166 2.13 -2.39 -18.03
CA TYR A 166 1.87 -0.95 -18.09
C TYR A 166 1.91 -0.42 -19.53
N ALA A 167 2.83 -0.91 -20.38
CA ALA A 167 2.91 -0.52 -21.80
C ALA A 167 1.71 -0.96 -22.63
N SER A 168 1.08 -2.08 -22.24
CA SER A 168 -0.04 -2.70 -22.97
C SER A 168 -1.42 -2.30 -22.44
N ALA A 169 -1.48 -1.45 -21.41
CA ALA A 169 -2.74 -1.05 -20.81
C ALA A 169 -3.59 -0.25 -21.80
N SER A 170 -4.86 -0.59 -21.90
CA SER A 170 -5.86 0.06 -22.75
C SER A 170 -7.27 -0.12 -22.16
N PRO A 171 -8.31 0.51 -22.72
CA PRO A 171 -9.69 0.24 -22.31
C PRO A 171 -10.10 -1.24 -22.38
N GLU A 172 -9.48 -2.03 -23.26
CA GLU A 172 -9.74 -3.45 -23.48
C GLU A 172 -8.74 -4.38 -22.76
N CYS A 173 -7.65 -3.84 -22.22
CA CYS A 173 -6.56 -4.61 -21.61
C CYS A 173 -6.11 -3.94 -20.32
N ARG A 174 -6.41 -4.52 -19.16
CA ARG A 174 -5.97 -3.99 -17.87
C ARG A 174 -4.50 -4.35 -17.65
N VAL A 175 -3.80 -3.58 -16.80
CA VAL A 175 -2.41 -3.89 -16.39
C VAL A 175 -2.27 -5.35 -15.95
N VAL A 176 -3.19 -5.82 -15.09
CA VAL A 176 -3.19 -7.19 -14.57
C VAL A 176 -3.45 -8.27 -15.63
N ASP A 177 -3.96 -7.95 -16.82
CA ASP A 177 -4.29 -8.96 -17.83
C ASP A 177 -3.04 -9.54 -18.52
N THR A 178 -1.97 -8.75 -18.65
CA THR A 178 -0.67 -9.25 -19.10
C THR A 178 -0.07 -10.22 -18.09
N GLU A 179 -0.13 -9.92 -16.79
CA GLU A 179 0.32 -10.84 -15.75
C GLU A 179 -0.53 -12.13 -15.71
N ASN A 180 -1.85 -12.02 -15.83
CA ASN A 180 -2.75 -13.17 -15.89
C ASN A 180 -2.37 -14.13 -17.01
N ARG A 181 -2.06 -13.59 -18.20
CA ARG A 181 -1.64 -14.38 -19.36
C ARG A 181 -0.30 -15.10 -19.15
N VAL A 182 0.67 -14.45 -18.50
CA VAL A 182 2.02 -14.99 -18.35
C VAL A 182 2.15 -15.90 -17.13
N PHE A 183 1.54 -15.53 -16.00
CA PHE A 183 1.74 -16.18 -14.70
C PHE A 183 0.51 -16.94 -14.17
N ASN A 184 -0.64 -16.88 -14.85
CA ASN A 184 -1.93 -17.39 -14.37
C ASN A 184 -2.39 -16.78 -13.03
N THR A 185 -1.84 -15.61 -12.68
CA THR A 185 -2.19 -14.80 -11.52
C THR A 185 -1.69 -13.37 -11.77
N ASN A 186 -2.08 -12.43 -10.93
CA ASN A 186 -1.63 -11.05 -11.00
C ASN A 186 -1.34 -10.49 -9.60
N HIS A 187 -0.62 -9.37 -9.54
CA HIS A 187 -0.22 -8.78 -8.26
C HIS A 187 -1.40 -8.26 -7.44
N ALA A 188 -2.50 -7.81 -8.05
CA ALA A 188 -3.68 -7.36 -7.33
C ALA A 188 -4.37 -8.51 -6.57
N VAL A 189 -4.44 -9.70 -7.18
CA VAL A 189 -4.96 -10.93 -6.54
C VAL A 189 -4.05 -11.35 -5.40
N VAL A 190 -2.72 -11.34 -5.61
CA VAL A 190 -1.77 -11.66 -4.54
C VAL A 190 -1.88 -10.63 -3.41
N GLY A 191 -1.96 -9.35 -3.74
CA GLY A 191 -2.15 -8.24 -2.81
C GLY A 191 -3.44 -8.37 -1.99
N TYR A 192 -4.54 -8.81 -2.60
CA TYR A 192 -5.77 -9.13 -1.88
C TYR A 192 -5.54 -10.19 -0.79
N TYR A 193 -4.93 -11.33 -1.12
CA TYR A 193 -4.66 -12.37 -0.12
C TYR A 193 -3.66 -11.93 0.95
N THR A 194 -2.68 -11.10 0.58
CA THR A 194 -1.77 -10.45 1.53
C THR A 194 -2.53 -9.56 2.52
N ALA A 195 -3.39 -8.66 2.02
CA ALA A 195 -4.23 -7.78 2.83
C ALA A 195 -5.18 -8.56 3.75
N LYS A 196 -5.79 -9.64 3.26
CA LYS A 196 -6.61 -10.56 4.06
C LYS A 196 -5.78 -11.22 5.17
N SER A 197 -4.55 -11.61 4.87
CA SER A 197 -3.63 -12.18 5.86
C SER A 197 -3.24 -11.18 6.95
N TRP A 198 -3.18 -9.89 6.61
CA TRP A 198 -2.99 -8.76 7.54
C TRP A 198 -4.27 -8.32 8.25
N ARG A 199 -5.39 -8.99 7.95
CA ARG A 199 -6.70 -8.77 8.58
C ARG A 199 -7.19 -7.33 8.41
N LEU A 200 -6.89 -6.73 7.25
CA LEU A 200 -7.42 -5.42 6.88
C LEU A 200 -8.95 -5.47 6.72
N PRO A 201 -9.63 -4.30 6.82
CA PRO A 201 -11.05 -4.22 6.51
C PRO A 201 -11.37 -4.74 5.10
N GLU A 202 -12.53 -5.38 4.96
CA GLU A 202 -12.94 -6.03 3.71
C GLU A 202 -12.95 -5.08 2.52
N HIS A 203 -13.44 -3.85 2.71
CA HIS A 203 -13.51 -2.85 1.64
C HIS A 203 -12.14 -2.34 1.21
N VAL A 204 -11.15 -2.29 2.10
CA VAL A 204 -9.76 -1.97 1.73
C VAL A 204 -9.15 -3.14 0.95
N SER A 205 -9.35 -4.38 1.40
CA SER A 205 -8.91 -5.56 0.64
C SER A 205 -9.57 -5.61 -0.75
N ALA A 206 -10.87 -5.29 -0.84
CA ALA A 206 -11.58 -5.23 -2.11
C ALA A 206 -11.04 -4.13 -3.03
N ALA A 207 -10.67 -2.97 -2.50
CA ALA A 207 -10.01 -1.90 -3.26
C ALA A 207 -8.65 -2.36 -3.81
N ILE A 208 -7.83 -3.04 -2.99
CA ILE A 208 -6.57 -3.66 -3.44
C ILE A 208 -6.84 -4.69 -4.54
N ALA A 209 -7.86 -5.53 -4.43
CA ALA A 209 -8.17 -6.51 -5.47
C ALA A 209 -8.61 -5.90 -6.81
N ASN A 210 -9.12 -4.66 -6.79
CA ASN A 210 -9.79 -4.02 -7.92
C ASN A 210 -9.10 -2.75 -8.42
N HIS A 211 -7.89 -2.42 -7.94
CA HIS A 211 -7.26 -1.15 -8.31
C HIS A 211 -6.98 -1.04 -9.81
N HIS A 212 -6.69 -2.16 -10.49
CA HIS A 212 -6.60 -2.23 -11.96
C HIS A 212 -7.91 -2.58 -12.68
N ASN A 213 -9.04 -2.59 -11.97
CA ASN A 213 -10.38 -2.81 -12.52
C ASN A 213 -11.25 -1.54 -12.46
N ALA A 214 -10.61 -0.38 -12.23
CA ALA A 214 -11.29 0.88 -11.99
C ALA A 214 -12.22 1.28 -13.15
N LEU A 215 -11.78 1.12 -14.41
CA LEU A 215 -12.60 1.46 -15.59
C LEU A 215 -13.97 0.77 -15.56
N ALA A 216 -14.00 -0.54 -15.33
CA ALA A 216 -15.24 -1.30 -15.24
C ALA A 216 -16.12 -0.83 -14.06
N ILE A 217 -15.50 -0.53 -12.91
CA ILE A 217 -16.21 -0.08 -11.70
C ILE A 217 -16.84 1.30 -11.89
N PHE A 218 -16.13 2.24 -12.51
CA PHE A 218 -16.64 3.59 -12.75
C PHE A 218 -17.64 3.65 -13.90
N SER A 219 -17.51 2.76 -14.89
CA SER A 219 -18.47 2.66 -16.02
C SER A 219 -19.80 2.02 -15.61
N ASP A 220 -19.83 1.24 -14.53
CA ASP A 220 -21.05 0.65 -14.00
C ASP A 220 -21.85 1.68 -13.17
N GLU A 221 -22.87 2.26 -13.79
CA GLU A 221 -23.85 3.15 -13.14
C GLU A 221 -24.73 2.42 -12.11
N SER A 222 -24.84 1.09 -12.18
CA SER A 222 -25.65 0.29 -11.25
C SER A 222 -24.92 -0.02 -9.94
N SER A 223 -23.59 0.12 -9.92
CA SER A 223 -22.75 -0.14 -8.77
C SER A 223 -23.01 0.86 -7.63
N LYS A 224 -23.69 0.38 -6.59
CA LYS A 224 -23.99 1.13 -5.36
C LYS A 224 -22.81 1.20 -4.37
N ASN A 225 -21.64 0.66 -4.71
CA ASN A 225 -20.52 0.61 -3.78
C ASN A 225 -19.72 1.93 -3.78
N SER A 226 -20.33 2.98 -3.23
CA SER A 226 -19.72 4.30 -3.10
C SER A 226 -18.42 4.27 -2.29
N GLN A 227 -18.29 3.37 -1.31
CA GLN A 227 -17.06 3.24 -0.52
C GLN A 227 -15.89 2.75 -1.37
N LEU A 228 -16.10 1.73 -2.21
CA LEU A 228 -15.09 1.24 -3.14
C LEU A 228 -14.73 2.31 -4.18
N LYS A 229 -15.73 2.97 -4.79
CA LYS A 229 -15.49 4.06 -5.76
C LYS A 229 -14.71 5.21 -5.14
N ASN A 230 -15.02 5.60 -3.90
CA ASN A 230 -14.28 6.65 -3.18
C ASN A 230 -12.79 6.30 -3.01
N LEU A 231 -12.51 5.07 -2.56
CA LEU A 231 -11.14 4.61 -2.36
C LEU A 231 -10.37 4.50 -3.69
N LEU A 232 -10.99 3.95 -4.72
CA LEU A 232 -10.37 3.83 -6.04
C LEU A 232 -10.15 5.19 -6.72
N ALA A 233 -11.09 6.14 -6.56
CA ALA A 233 -10.93 7.49 -7.09
C ALA A 233 -9.68 8.16 -6.49
N ILE A 234 -9.52 8.08 -5.16
CA ILE A 234 -8.34 8.61 -4.47
C ILE A 234 -7.07 7.91 -4.95
N LEU A 235 -7.08 6.58 -5.03
CA LEU A 235 -5.91 5.80 -5.41
C LEU A 235 -5.46 6.09 -6.85
N LYS A 236 -6.38 6.07 -7.83
CA LYS A 236 -6.04 6.34 -9.24
C LYS A 236 -5.50 7.77 -9.43
N MET A 237 -6.09 8.76 -8.74
CA MET A 237 -5.54 10.12 -8.73
C MET A 237 -4.13 10.15 -8.13
N ALA A 238 -3.90 9.44 -7.01
CA ALA A 238 -2.61 9.42 -6.35
C ALA A 238 -1.50 8.79 -7.21
N GLU A 239 -1.77 7.63 -7.81
CA GLU A 239 -0.83 6.96 -8.72
C GLU A 239 -0.45 7.86 -9.90
N ASN A 240 -1.42 8.59 -10.48
CA ASN A 240 -1.13 9.53 -11.57
C ASN A 240 -0.27 10.72 -11.12
N ILE A 241 -0.55 11.27 -9.93
CA ILE A 241 0.24 12.38 -9.36
C ILE A 241 1.68 11.93 -9.09
N CYS A 242 1.85 10.75 -8.49
CA CYS A 242 3.13 10.11 -8.16
C CYS A 242 3.84 9.50 -9.37
N ALA A 243 3.16 9.44 -10.53
CA ALA A 243 3.67 8.85 -11.77
C ALA A 243 4.09 7.37 -11.60
N SER A 244 3.25 6.55 -10.97
CA SER A 244 3.50 5.10 -10.79
C SER A 244 3.78 4.39 -12.12
N TYR A 245 3.11 4.78 -13.21
CA TYR A 245 3.36 4.29 -14.57
C TYR A 245 4.82 4.48 -15.03
N ARG A 246 5.51 5.50 -14.52
CA ARG A 246 6.92 5.78 -14.82
C ARG A 246 7.84 5.04 -13.87
N VAL A 247 7.57 5.07 -12.57
CA VAL A 247 8.44 4.48 -11.55
C VAL A 247 8.38 2.95 -11.61
N LEU A 248 7.19 2.36 -11.61
CA LEU A 248 7.00 0.91 -11.69
C LEU A 248 6.95 0.41 -13.13
N GLY A 249 6.19 1.10 -13.99
CA GLY A 249 5.92 0.65 -15.34
C GLY A 249 6.99 1.02 -16.37
N ASN A 250 7.92 1.93 -16.06
CA ASN A 250 8.93 2.45 -17.00
C ASN A 250 8.31 3.04 -18.29
N GLN A 251 7.12 3.63 -18.18
CA GLN A 251 6.39 4.21 -19.31
C GLN A 251 6.46 5.74 -19.32
N THR A 252 6.34 6.33 -20.51
CA THR A 252 6.29 7.79 -20.68
C THR A 252 4.89 8.37 -20.48
N GLU A 253 3.86 7.54 -20.60
CA GLU A 253 2.46 7.90 -20.52
C GLU A 253 1.70 6.96 -19.57
N ASP A 254 0.66 7.51 -18.93
CA ASP A 254 -0.20 6.78 -18.01
C ASP A 254 -1.44 6.26 -18.76
N PHE A 255 -1.29 5.12 -19.43
CA PHE A 255 -2.36 4.57 -20.25
C PHE A 255 -3.59 4.15 -19.44
N GLU A 256 -3.41 3.70 -18.19
CA GLU A 256 -4.53 3.36 -17.31
C GLU A 256 -5.30 4.63 -16.91
N TRP A 257 -4.59 5.69 -16.47
CA TRP A 257 -5.23 6.97 -16.15
C TRP A 257 -5.92 7.59 -17.37
N ASN A 258 -5.34 7.50 -18.56
CA ASN A 258 -5.98 8.01 -19.77
C ASN A 258 -7.36 7.36 -20.04
N ALA A 259 -7.51 6.07 -19.69
CA ALA A 259 -8.76 5.36 -19.87
C ALA A 259 -9.79 5.68 -18.76
N VAL A 260 -9.36 5.82 -17.51
CA VAL A 260 -10.28 5.91 -16.35
C VAL A 260 -10.41 7.32 -15.76
N GLY A 261 -9.44 8.20 -15.99
CA GLY A 261 -9.32 9.54 -15.43
C GLY A 261 -10.58 10.39 -15.59
N PRO A 262 -11.16 10.53 -16.79
CA PRO A 262 -12.38 11.32 -16.98
C PRO A 262 -13.54 10.86 -16.10
N LEU A 263 -13.72 9.54 -15.93
CA LEU A 263 -14.78 8.99 -15.08
C LEU A 263 -14.50 9.20 -13.59
N VAL A 264 -13.23 9.12 -13.19
CA VAL A 264 -12.82 9.38 -11.81
C VAL A 264 -13.05 10.84 -11.46
N LEU A 265 -12.64 11.77 -12.34
CA LEU A 265 -12.78 13.21 -12.13
C LEU A 265 -14.24 13.64 -12.10
N ASP A 266 -15.08 13.12 -13.01
CA ASP A 266 -16.53 13.33 -12.98
C ASP A 266 -17.14 12.83 -11.66
N TYR A 267 -16.75 11.64 -11.22
CA TYR A 267 -17.24 11.06 -9.96
C TYR A 267 -16.90 11.92 -8.72
N VAL A 268 -15.70 12.50 -8.66
CA VAL A 268 -15.30 13.38 -7.54
C VAL A 268 -15.70 14.85 -7.74
N GLY A 269 -16.28 15.20 -8.89
CA GLY A 269 -16.71 16.55 -9.22
C GLY A 269 -15.55 17.54 -9.46
N LEU A 270 -14.46 17.07 -10.06
CA LEU A 270 -13.31 17.90 -10.45
C LEU A 270 -13.23 18.06 -11.96
N SER A 271 -12.85 19.24 -12.45
CA SER A 271 -12.42 19.40 -13.84
C SER A 271 -10.96 18.97 -14.03
N ASP A 272 -10.54 18.73 -15.28
CA ASP A 272 -9.12 18.49 -15.60
C ASP A 272 -8.22 19.63 -15.10
N TYR A 273 -8.70 20.88 -15.18
CA TYR A 273 -7.96 22.04 -14.69
C TYR A 273 -7.79 22.04 -13.16
N ASP A 274 -8.84 21.67 -12.44
CA ASP A 274 -8.78 21.54 -10.97
C ASP A 274 -7.80 20.43 -10.57
N PHE A 275 -7.83 19.30 -11.30
CA PHE A 275 -6.93 18.18 -11.05
C PHE A 275 -5.47 18.53 -11.33
N GLU A 276 -5.16 19.20 -12.44
CA GLU A 276 -3.79 19.64 -12.73
C GLU A 276 -3.27 20.66 -11.71
N THR A 277 -4.12 21.58 -11.25
CA THR A 277 -3.77 22.52 -10.16
C THR A 277 -3.50 21.78 -8.85
N LEU A 278 -4.34 20.79 -8.53
CA LEU A 278 -4.20 19.93 -7.36
C LEU A 278 -2.89 19.11 -7.40
N LYS A 279 -2.60 18.51 -8.57
CA LYS A 279 -1.38 17.76 -8.85
C LYS A 279 -0.13 18.60 -8.67
N GLN A 280 -0.12 19.82 -9.20
CA GLN A 280 1.00 20.75 -8.99
C GLN A 280 1.18 21.08 -7.50
N THR A 281 0.09 21.40 -6.80
CA THR A 281 0.17 21.74 -5.37
C THR A 281 0.70 20.59 -4.52
N ILE A 282 0.30 19.35 -4.80
CA ILE A 282 0.78 18.17 -4.06
C ILE A 282 2.26 17.91 -4.35
N ARG A 283 2.69 18.06 -5.61
CA ARG A 283 4.11 17.93 -5.98
C ARG A 283 4.99 18.98 -5.30
N ASP A 284 4.52 20.21 -5.20
CA ASP A 284 5.23 21.28 -4.50
C ASP A 284 5.36 20.99 -2.99
N LEU A 285 4.35 20.35 -2.38
CA LEU A 285 4.41 19.93 -0.97
C LEU A 285 5.34 18.73 -0.73
N GLY A 286 5.52 17.86 -1.72
CA GLY A 286 6.39 16.67 -1.64
C GLY A 286 7.86 16.93 -1.99
N ALA A 287 8.20 18.11 -2.53
CA ALA A 287 9.56 18.48 -2.90
C ALA A 287 10.42 19.02 -1.73
N HIS A 288 10.04 18.75 -0.48
CA HIS A 288 10.65 19.29 0.75
C HIS A 288 11.00 18.20 1.76
#